data_AF-A0A6N7B1L2-F1
#
_entry.id   AF-A0A6N7B1L2-F1
#
_cell.length_a   1.000
_cell.length_b   1.000
_cell.length_c   1.000
_cell.angle_alpha   90.00
_cell.angle_beta   90.00
_cell.angle_gamma   90.00
#
_symmetry.space_group_name_H-M   'P 1'
#
loop_
_entity.id
_entity.type
_entity.pdbx_description
1 polymer ?
#
loop_
_entity_poly.entity_id
_entity_poly.type
_entity_poly.pdbx_seq_one_letter_code
_entity_poly.pdbx_strand_id
1 'polypeptide(L)'
;MTNSSLQFKVSALMWSFSATMAAATLTDLALGEINMPMVIFMLIVIALSAWGQWAIRRWLAPLAKLTVVIDEVAQGKFNSRVIDISEHKDEISLLCWSVNDMLDQLGTFFREQETSFRCNSEGKFYRQAMGTGLHGGFKKGLENQNILLLGMADQKRSAMRTRMLSRVHTLNTDKLLSNLFSSQQDMKVITDNMERLASLAKQTREDADESRSSVKDVVQRLSGIVERRVSWILWAACTRWWKCWGSPGTGMMRCKTKYSMHWRVPRKPVWA
;
A
#
# COMPACT_ATOMS: atom_id res chain seq x y z
N MET A 1 -29.91 -49.85 12.43
CA MET A 1 -31.33 -49.74 12.82
C MET A 1 -32.15 -49.68 11.54
N THR A 2 -32.70 -50.81 11.10
CA THR A 2 -33.53 -50.90 9.90
C THR A 2 -34.91 -50.32 10.21
N ASN A 3 -35.06 -49.01 10.04
CA ASN A 3 -36.35 -48.34 10.12
C ASN A 3 -37.21 -48.82 8.95
N SER A 4 -38.00 -49.87 9.17
CA SER A 4 -39.06 -50.27 8.25
C SER A 4 -39.94 -49.05 7.99
N SER A 5 -40.10 -48.65 6.72
CA SER A 5 -40.85 -47.45 6.38
C SER A 5 -42.25 -47.47 7.00
N LEU A 6 -42.75 -46.30 7.40
CA LEU A 6 -44.12 -46.15 7.95
C LEU A 6 -45.15 -46.81 7.00
N GLN A 7 -44.90 -46.70 5.70
CA GLN A 7 -45.68 -47.34 4.63
C GLN A 7 -45.73 -48.87 4.77
N PHE A 8 -44.60 -49.52 5.11
CA PHE A 8 -44.54 -50.96 5.33
C PHE A 8 -45.36 -51.38 6.56
N LYS A 9 -45.26 -50.65 7.67
CA LYS A 9 -46.01 -50.95 8.90
C LYS A 9 -47.53 -50.82 8.70
N VAL A 10 -47.97 -49.76 8.02
CA VAL A 10 -49.38 -49.53 7.73
C VAL A 10 -49.92 -50.57 6.74
N SER A 11 -49.15 -50.90 5.71
CA SER A 11 -49.49 -51.97 4.76
C SER A 11 -49.62 -53.32 5.49
N ALA A 12 -48.68 -53.66 6.39
CA ALA A 12 -48.71 -54.89 7.15
C ALA A 12 -49.94 -54.99 8.07
N LEU A 13 -50.33 -53.90 8.74
CA LEU A 13 -51.55 -53.85 9.55
C LEU A 13 -52.81 -54.09 8.70
N MET A 14 -52.93 -53.40 7.56
CA MET A 14 -54.08 -53.55 6.66
C MET A 14 -54.20 -54.96 6.05
N TRP A 15 -53.06 -55.57 5.68
CA TRP A 15 -53.04 -56.96 5.22
C TRP A 15 -53.31 -57.96 6.34
N SER A 16 -52.84 -57.71 7.57
CA SER A 16 -53.14 -58.56 8.72
C SER A 16 -54.64 -58.59 9.04
N PHE A 17 -55.32 -57.43 8.99
CA PHE A 17 -56.76 -57.35 9.18
C PHE A 17 -57.53 -58.09 8.08
N SER A 18 -57.09 -57.92 6.82
CA SER A 18 -57.69 -58.61 5.67
C SER A 18 -57.48 -60.13 5.74
N ALA A 19 -56.30 -60.58 6.19
CA ALA A 19 -55.96 -61.99 6.33
C ALA A 19 -56.76 -62.67 7.45
N THR A 20 -56.97 -62.00 8.59
CA THR A 20 -57.81 -62.52 9.69
C THR A 20 -59.26 -62.70 9.23
N MET A 21 -59.80 -61.76 8.46
CA MET A 21 -61.15 -61.88 7.89
C MET A 21 -61.24 -63.00 6.84
N ALA A 22 -60.22 -63.18 6.02
CA ALA A 22 -60.17 -64.28 5.05
C ALA A 22 -60.04 -65.65 5.74
N ALA A 23 -59.32 -65.74 6.86
CA ALA A 23 -59.25 -66.97 7.63
C ALA A 23 -60.61 -67.33 8.25
N ALA A 24 -61.37 -66.35 8.73
CA ALA A 24 -62.72 -66.56 9.26
C ALA A 24 -63.72 -67.04 8.18
N THR A 25 -63.66 -66.49 6.97
CA THR A 25 -64.51 -66.97 5.86
C THR A 25 -64.12 -68.37 5.39
N LEU A 26 -62.83 -68.72 5.45
CA LEU A 26 -62.33 -70.06 5.11
C LEU A 26 -62.78 -71.12 6.13
N THR A 27 -62.84 -70.80 7.42
CA THR A 27 -63.34 -71.73 8.44
C THR A 27 -64.82 -72.05 8.25
N ASP A 28 -65.63 -71.06 7.89
CA ASP A 28 -67.06 -71.24 7.65
C ASP A 28 -67.32 -72.05 6.37
N LEU A 29 -66.50 -71.82 5.33
CA LEU A 29 -66.52 -72.61 4.11
C LEU A 29 -66.15 -74.09 4.37
N ALA A 30 -65.18 -74.36 5.25
CA ALA A 30 -64.76 -75.72 5.61
C ALA A 30 -65.82 -76.50 6.41
N LEU A 31 -66.71 -75.79 7.11
CA LEU A 31 -67.85 -76.37 7.84
C LEU A 31 -69.09 -76.55 6.95
N GLY A 32 -69.05 -76.12 5.68
CA GLY A 32 -70.12 -76.32 4.69
C GLY A 32 -71.23 -75.27 4.70
N GLU A 33 -71.15 -74.27 5.59
CA GLU A 33 -72.11 -73.16 5.66
C GLU A 33 -71.63 -71.98 4.81
N ILE A 34 -72.01 -71.95 3.53
CA ILE A 34 -71.64 -70.85 2.64
C ILE A 34 -72.54 -69.64 2.90
N ASN A 35 -72.09 -68.77 3.80
CA ASN A 35 -72.72 -67.48 4.08
C ASN A 35 -72.31 -66.44 3.01
N MET A 36 -73.09 -66.34 1.94
CA MET A 36 -72.95 -65.31 0.89
C MET A 36 -72.70 -63.87 1.38
N PRO A 37 -73.37 -63.35 2.45
CA PRO A 37 -73.08 -61.99 2.93
C PRO A 37 -71.66 -61.81 3.45
N MET A 38 -71.04 -62.85 4.02
CA MET A 38 -69.69 -62.80 4.58
C MET A 38 -68.62 -62.72 3.49
N VAL A 39 -68.86 -63.40 2.36
CA VAL A 39 -68.00 -63.32 1.16
C VAL A 39 -68.03 -61.91 0.56
N ILE A 40 -69.21 -61.29 0.48
CA ILE A 40 -69.35 -59.91 0.00
C ILE A 40 -68.61 -58.94 0.93
N PHE A 41 -68.75 -59.11 2.25
CA PHE A 41 -68.03 -58.30 3.24
C PHE A 41 -66.50 -58.44 3.09
N MET A 42 -65.99 -59.65 2.87
CA MET A 42 -64.56 -59.88 2.63
C MET A 42 -64.05 -59.14 1.39
N LEU A 43 -64.78 -59.17 0.27
CA LEU A 43 -64.41 -58.45 -0.94
C LEU A 43 -64.37 -56.93 -0.73
N ILE A 44 -65.33 -56.39 0.03
CA ILE A 44 -65.36 -54.97 0.39
C ILE A 44 -64.15 -54.60 1.26
N VAL A 45 -63.80 -55.41 2.26
CA VAL A 45 -62.62 -55.15 3.13
C VAL A 45 -61.32 -55.17 2.32
N ILE A 46 -61.16 -56.13 1.41
CA ILE A 46 -59.98 -56.20 0.53
C ILE A 46 -59.91 -54.98 -0.38
N ALA A 47 -61.04 -54.55 -0.97
CA ALA A 47 -61.10 -53.36 -1.82
C ALA A 47 -60.77 -52.07 -1.04
N LEU A 48 -61.32 -51.90 0.17
CA LEU A 48 -61.03 -50.78 1.06
C LEU A 48 -59.57 -50.76 1.51
N SER A 49 -59.00 -51.92 1.82
CA SER A 49 -57.60 -52.09 2.18
C SER A 49 -56.66 -51.72 1.02
N ALA A 50 -56.95 -52.19 -0.19
CA ALA A 50 -56.20 -51.86 -1.39
C ALA A 50 -56.29 -50.36 -1.73
N TRP A 51 -57.48 -49.77 -1.66
CA TRP A 51 -57.70 -48.34 -1.86
C TRP A 51 -56.98 -47.50 -0.80
N GLY A 52 -57.07 -47.89 0.48
CA GLY A 52 -56.39 -47.22 1.59
C GLY A 52 -54.87 -47.26 1.43
N GLN A 53 -54.30 -48.39 0.99
CA GLN A 53 -52.87 -48.48 0.71
C GLN A 53 -52.44 -47.57 -0.44
N TRP A 54 -53.25 -47.51 -1.51
CA TRP A 54 -52.99 -46.61 -2.63
C TRP A 54 -53.03 -45.14 -2.18
N ALA A 55 -54.05 -44.73 -1.43
CA ALA A 55 -54.21 -43.37 -0.92
C ALA A 55 -53.05 -42.98 0.02
N ILE A 56 -52.71 -43.84 0.98
CA ILE A 56 -51.64 -43.59 1.96
C ILE A 56 -50.27 -43.47 1.30
N ARG A 57 -49.97 -44.31 0.30
CA ARG A 57 -48.71 -44.21 -0.46
C ARG A 57 -48.62 -42.88 -1.18
N ARG A 58 -49.73 -42.41 -1.76
CA ARG A 58 -49.79 -41.11 -2.45
C ARG A 58 -49.58 -39.94 -1.49
N TRP A 59 -50.24 -39.96 -0.33
CA TRP A 59 -50.11 -38.89 0.67
C TRP A 59 -48.73 -38.85 1.36
N LEU A 60 -48.09 -40.00 1.56
CA LEU A 60 -46.77 -40.09 2.21
C LEU A 60 -45.59 -39.96 1.22
N ALA A 61 -45.82 -39.99 -0.09
CA ALA A 61 -44.75 -39.89 -1.09
C ALA A 61 -43.85 -38.64 -0.93
N PRO A 62 -44.38 -37.44 -0.59
CA PRO A 62 -43.55 -36.26 -0.39
C PRO A 62 -42.56 -36.38 0.78
N LEU A 63 -42.87 -37.16 1.83
CA LEU A 63 -41.97 -37.32 2.98
C LEU A 63 -40.66 -38.00 2.60
N ALA A 64 -40.69 -38.97 1.68
CA ALA A 64 -39.48 -39.63 1.21
C ALA A 64 -38.57 -38.66 0.43
N LYS A 65 -39.16 -37.74 -0.35
CA LYS A 65 -38.40 -36.66 -1.02
C LYS A 65 -37.80 -35.70 0.01
N LEU A 66 -38.59 -35.34 1.02
CA LEU A 66 -38.17 -34.43 2.10
C LEU A 66 -36.99 -34.98 2.91
N THR A 67 -36.97 -36.29 3.22
CA THR A 67 -35.81 -36.91 3.89
C THR A 67 -34.53 -36.81 3.06
N VAL A 68 -34.62 -37.00 1.74
CA VAL A 68 -33.45 -36.89 0.86
C VAL A 68 -32.92 -35.45 0.84
N VAL A 69 -33.81 -34.46 0.71
CA VAL A 69 -33.41 -33.04 0.73
C VAL A 69 -32.75 -32.68 2.06
N ILE A 70 -33.28 -33.16 3.19
CA ILE A 70 -32.67 -32.93 4.51
C ILE A 70 -31.28 -33.57 4.61
N ASP A 71 -31.10 -34.79 4.09
CA ASP A 71 -29.79 -35.46 4.06
C ASP A 71 -28.78 -34.70 3.18
N GLU A 72 -29.22 -34.13 2.06
CA GLU A 72 -28.39 -33.28 1.21
C GLU A 72 -27.99 -31.97 1.90
N VAL A 73 -28.91 -31.36 2.64
CA VAL A 73 -28.66 -30.16 3.45
C VAL A 73 -27.69 -30.47 4.58
N ALA A 74 -27.76 -31.65 5.18
CA ALA A 74 -26.78 -32.12 6.16
C ALA A 74 -25.36 -32.29 5.56
N GLN A 75 -25.26 -32.52 4.25
CA GLN A 75 -23.99 -32.50 3.51
C GLN A 75 -23.57 -31.09 3.04
N GLY A 76 -24.31 -30.04 3.41
CA GLY A 76 -24.04 -28.66 3.02
C GLY A 76 -24.53 -28.28 1.61
N LYS A 77 -25.42 -29.07 1.00
CA LYS A 77 -26.03 -28.76 -0.30
C LYS A 77 -27.39 -28.08 -0.08
N PHE A 78 -27.46 -26.78 -0.33
CA PHE A 78 -28.67 -25.97 -0.07
C PHE A 78 -29.50 -25.64 -1.33
N ASN A 79 -29.06 -26.09 -2.51
CA ASN A 79 -29.76 -25.83 -3.78
C ASN A 79 -30.89 -26.82 -4.04
N SER A 80 -31.02 -27.84 -3.20
CA SER A 80 -32.02 -28.88 -3.32
C SER A 80 -33.37 -28.41 -2.80
N ARG A 81 -34.43 -28.72 -3.55
CA ARG A 81 -35.79 -28.29 -3.24
C ARG A 81 -36.74 -29.47 -3.33
N VAL A 82 -37.71 -29.53 -2.42
CA VAL A 82 -38.82 -30.48 -2.57
C VAL A 82 -39.73 -29.99 -3.69
N ILE A 83 -39.68 -30.70 -4.82
CA ILE A 83 -40.50 -30.45 -6.01
C ILE A 83 -41.73 -31.36 -6.04
N ASP A 84 -42.78 -30.92 -6.76
CA ASP A 84 -44.04 -31.67 -6.91
C ASP A 84 -44.74 -31.87 -5.56
N ILE A 85 -45.06 -30.73 -4.93
CA ILE A 85 -45.91 -30.64 -3.74
C ILE A 85 -47.36 -30.51 -4.23
N SER A 86 -48.25 -31.36 -3.74
CA SER A 86 -49.68 -31.27 -4.03
C SER A 86 -50.24 -29.89 -3.68
N GLU A 87 -51.05 -29.31 -4.57
CA GLU A 87 -51.75 -28.03 -4.33
C GLU A 87 -52.74 -28.11 -3.16
N HIS A 88 -53.12 -29.33 -2.77
CA HIS A 88 -53.94 -29.59 -1.60
C HIS A 88 -53.17 -29.18 -0.34
N LYS A 89 -53.78 -28.31 0.47
CA LYS A 89 -53.25 -27.77 1.73
C LYS A 89 -53.24 -28.83 2.84
N ASP A 90 -52.72 -30.00 2.53
CA ASP A 90 -52.48 -31.05 3.50
C ASP A 90 -51.33 -30.63 4.41
N GLU A 91 -51.33 -31.12 5.65
CA GLU A 91 -50.30 -30.81 6.65
C GLU A 91 -48.89 -31.13 6.15
N ILE A 92 -48.75 -32.21 5.35
CA ILE A 92 -47.49 -32.62 4.72
C ILE A 92 -47.07 -31.61 3.64
N SER A 93 -48.01 -31.11 2.82
CA SER A 93 -47.72 -30.09 1.81
C SER A 93 -47.22 -28.81 2.48
N LEU A 94 -47.88 -28.37 3.56
CA LEU A 94 -47.48 -27.19 4.32
C LEU A 94 -46.08 -27.35 4.94
N LEU A 95 -45.77 -28.54 5.47
CA LEU A 95 -44.43 -28.86 5.96
C LEU A 95 -43.38 -28.76 4.84
N CYS A 96 -43.66 -29.29 3.66
CA CYS A 96 -42.74 -29.20 2.51
C CYS A 96 -42.48 -27.74 2.10
N TRP A 97 -43.52 -26.90 2.07
CA TRP A 97 -43.38 -25.47 1.81
C TRP A 97 -42.56 -24.75 2.88
N SER A 98 -42.82 -25.03 4.16
CA SER A 98 -42.08 -24.45 5.28
C SER A 98 -40.59 -24.84 5.27
N VAL A 99 -40.29 -26.10 4.95
CA VAL A 99 -38.90 -26.56 4.77
C VAL A 99 -38.24 -25.85 3.59
N ASN A 100 -38.91 -25.73 2.45
CA ASN A 100 -38.37 -25.00 1.30
C ASN A 100 -38.08 -23.53 1.64
N ASP A 101 -38.97 -22.84 2.37
CA ASP A 101 -38.75 -21.45 2.80
C ASP A 101 -37.53 -21.33 3.75
N MET A 102 -37.40 -22.27 4.70
CA MET A 102 -36.22 -22.35 5.56
C MET A 102 -34.93 -22.55 4.76
N LEU A 103 -34.95 -23.42 3.75
CA LEU A 103 -33.79 -23.68 2.88
C LEU A 103 -33.46 -22.48 2.00
N ASP A 104 -34.45 -21.75 1.50
CA ASP A 104 -34.25 -20.53 0.72
C ASP A 104 -33.58 -19.43 1.56
N GLN A 105 -34.00 -19.26 2.82
CA GLN A 105 -33.36 -18.34 3.76
C GLN A 105 -31.91 -18.76 4.05
N LEU A 106 -31.68 -20.05 4.29
CA LEU A 106 -30.36 -20.59 4.61
C LEU A 106 -29.40 -20.51 3.40
N GLY A 107 -29.87 -20.86 2.21
CA GLY A 107 -29.11 -20.75 0.97
C GLY A 107 -28.76 -19.30 0.63
N THR A 108 -29.71 -18.38 0.80
CA THR A 108 -29.44 -16.94 0.59
C THR A 108 -28.43 -16.41 1.60
N PHE A 109 -28.55 -16.79 2.87
CA PHE A 109 -27.60 -16.41 3.92
C PHE A 109 -26.17 -16.83 3.58
N PHE A 110 -25.94 -18.12 3.28
CA PHE A 110 -24.59 -18.61 2.96
C PHE A 110 -24.04 -17.99 1.67
N ARG A 111 -24.88 -17.78 0.65
CA ARG A 111 -24.47 -17.14 -0.60
C ARG A 111 -24.04 -15.68 -0.38
N GLU A 112 -24.81 -14.91 0.37
CA GLU A 112 -24.46 -13.52 0.69
C GLU A 112 -23.22 -13.43 1.59
N GLN A 113 -23.12 -14.35 2.55
CA GLN A 113 -21.97 -14.47 3.45
C GLN A 113 -20.68 -14.72 2.66
N GLU A 114 -20.67 -15.73 1.78
CA GLU A 114 -19.51 -16.13 0.98
C GLU A 114 -19.09 -15.03 0.00
N THR A 115 -20.05 -14.49 -0.77
CA THR A 115 -19.76 -13.45 -1.77
C THR A 115 -19.18 -12.19 -1.13
N SER A 116 -19.74 -11.73 -0.01
CA SER A 116 -19.25 -10.53 0.68
C SER A 116 -17.86 -10.73 1.28
N PHE A 117 -17.59 -11.91 1.87
CA PHE A 117 -16.27 -12.23 2.37
C PHE A 117 -15.22 -12.32 1.26
N ARG A 118 -15.55 -12.99 0.14
CA ARG A 118 -14.64 -13.09 -1.02
C ARG A 118 -14.30 -11.71 -1.57
N CYS A 119 -15.28 -10.83 -1.77
CA CYS A 119 -15.03 -9.46 -2.20
C CYS A 119 -14.14 -8.69 -1.21
N ASN A 120 -14.37 -8.81 0.09
CA ASN A 120 -13.54 -8.16 1.11
C ASN A 120 -12.09 -8.67 1.09
N SER A 121 -11.89 -9.97 0.91
CA SER A 121 -10.56 -10.59 0.76
C SER A 121 -9.82 -10.03 -0.46
N GLU A 122 -10.52 -9.89 -1.59
CA GLU A 122 -10.02 -9.28 -2.83
C GLU A 122 -9.80 -7.75 -2.73
N GLY A 123 -10.10 -7.12 -1.59
CA GLY A 123 -9.97 -5.67 -1.40
C GLY A 123 -11.13 -4.84 -1.96
N LYS A 124 -12.22 -5.49 -2.40
CA LYS A 124 -13.45 -4.86 -2.89
C LYS A 124 -14.40 -4.57 -1.72
N PHE A 125 -14.07 -3.56 -0.92
CA PHE A 125 -14.79 -3.20 0.33
C PHE A 125 -16.19 -2.62 0.15
N TYR A 126 -16.62 -2.36 -1.09
CA TYR A 126 -17.94 -1.77 -1.37
C TYR A 126 -19.07 -2.79 -1.33
N ARG A 127 -18.78 -4.10 -1.47
CA ARG A 127 -19.79 -5.16 -1.44
C ARG A 127 -20.00 -5.64 -0.01
N GLN A 128 -21.18 -5.35 0.51
CA GLN A 128 -21.67 -5.83 1.81
C GLN A 128 -22.76 -6.87 1.60
N ALA A 129 -22.96 -7.76 2.56
CA ALA A 129 -24.00 -8.78 2.51
C ALA A 129 -25.38 -8.14 2.57
N MET A 130 -26.28 -8.55 1.67
CA MET A 130 -27.63 -7.98 1.57
C MET A 130 -28.63 -8.87 2.29
N GLY A 131 -29.18 -8.38 3.40
CA GLY A 131 -30.22 -9.08 4.18
C GLY A 131 -31.64 -8.97 3.62
N THR A 132 -31.80 -8.48 2.39
CA THR A 132 -33.13 -8.29 1.78
C THR A 132 -33.80 -9.63 1.55
N GLY A 133 -35.03 -9.81 2.05
CA GLY A 133 -35.76 -11.08 1.98
C GLY A 133 -35.38 -12.10 3.05
N LEU A 134 -34.40 -11.79 3.91
CA LEU A 134 -34.08 -12.60 5.09
C LEU A 134 -34.77 -12.05 6.34
N HIS A 135 -35.11 -12.96 7.25
CA HIS A 135 -35.85 -12.63 8.47
C HIS A 135 -35.14 -13.12 9.73
N GLY A 136 -35.50 -12.53 10.87
CA GLY A 136 -35.01 -12.93 12.19
C GLY A 136 -33.49 -12.96 12.32
N GLY A 137 -32.97 -14.07 12.83
CA GLY A 137 -31.54 -14.26 13.10
C GLY A 137 -30.66 -14.18 11.86
N PHE A 138 -31.15 -14.59 10.68
CA PHE A 138 -30.37 -14.54 9.44
C PHE A 138 -30.04 -13.11 9.02
N LYS A 139 -31.03 -12.22 9.07
CA LYS A 139 -30.84 -10.81 8.74
C LYS A 139 -29.85 -10.15 9.71
N LYS A 140 -30.05 -10.34 11.02
CA LYS A 140 -29.15 -9.82 12.06
C LYS A 140 -27.74 -10.37 11.93
N GLY A 141 -27.60 -11.64 11.54
CA GLY A 141 -26.32 -12.29 11.27
C GLY A 141 -25.53 -11.57 10.16
N LEU A 142 -26.17 -11.28 9.02
CA LEU A 142 -25.53 -10.54 7.93
C LEU A 142 -25.23 -9.08 8.29
N GLU A 143 -26.10 -8.43 9.06
CA GLU A 143 -25.84 -7.07 9.57
C GLU A 143 -24.59 -7.05 10.46
N ASN A 144 -24.47 -8.00 11.38
CA ASN A 144 -23.28 -8.15 12.22
C ASN A 144 -22.02 -8.48 11.39
N GLN A 145 -22.15 -9.34 10.38
CA GLN A 145 -21.06 -9.61 9.44
C GLN A 145 -20.60 -8.32 8.76
N ASN A 146 -21.53 -7.47 8.32
CA ASN A 146 -21.19 -6.22 7.65
C ASN A 146 -20.40 -5.26 8.55
N ILE A 147 -20.72 -5.21 9.85
CA ILE A 147 -19.93 -4.45 10.83
C ILE A 147 -18.49 -4.97 10.89
N LEU A 148 -18.30 -6.29 10.93
CA LEU A 148 -16.98 -6.92 10.92
C LEU A 148 -16.21 -6.61 9.63
N LEU A 149 -16.86 -6.73 8.47
CA LEU A 149 -16.25 -6.43 7.16
C LEU A 149 -15.81 -4.97 7.07
N LEU A 150 -16.63 -4.03 7.57
CA LEU A 150 -16.29 -2.61 7.64
C LEU A 150 -15.08 -2.37 8.55
N GLY A 151 -15.02 -3.02 9.72
CA GLY A 151 -13.86 -2.93 10.61
C GLY A 151 -12.58 -3.46 9.96
N MET A 152 -12.66 -4.58 9.23
CA MET A 152 -11.52 -5.11 8.47
C MET A 152 -11.07 -4.16 7.35
N ALA A 153 -12.01 -3.54 6.65
CA ALA A 153 -11.72 -2.57 5.59
C ALA A 153 -11.00 -1.34 6.15
N ASP A 154 -11.46 -0.82 7.29
CA ASP A 154 -10.83 0.30 7.98
C ASP A 154 -9.42 -0.05 8.46
N GLN A 155 -9.27 -1.22 9.09
CA GLN A 155 -7.96 -1.71 9.53
C GLN A 155 -6.97 -1.84 8.37
N LYS A 156 -7.39 -2.36 7.21
CA LYS A 156 -6.52 -2.47 6.04
C LYS A 156 -6.13 -1.10 5.48
N ARG A 157 -7.06 -0.14 5.44
CA ARG A 157 -6.78 1.25 5.03
C ARG A 157 -5.81 1.93 5.98
N SER A 158 -6.02 1.78 7.29
CA SER A 158 -5.13 2.32 8.33
C SER A 158 -3.73 1.71 8.25
N ALA A 159 -3.62 0.40 8.06
CA ALA A 159 -2.33 -0.27 7.86
C ALA A 159 -1.61 0.24 6.59
N MET A 160 -2.33 0.43 5.48
CA MET A 160 -1.76 0.99 4.26
C MET A 160 -1.29 2.43 4.44
N ARG A 161 -2.07 3.27 5.15
CA ARG A 161 -1.68 4.63 5.52
C ARG A 161 -0.41 4.65 6.36
N THR A 162 -0.33 3.83 7.41
CA THR A 162 0.86 3.73 8.26
C THR A 162 2.09 3.28 7.47
N ARG A 163 1.93 2.31 6.56
CA ARG A 163 3.01 1.86 5.68
C ARG A 163 3.49 2.96 4.74
N MET A 164 2.58 3.73 4.16
CA MET A 164 2.93 4.88 3.31
C MET A 164 3.67 5.95 4.09
N LEU A 165 3.18 6.33 5.28
CA LEU A 165 3.83 7.32 6.13
C LEU A 165 5.24 6.90 6.54
N SER A 166 5.41 5.64 6.94
CA SER A 166 6.73 5.07 7.24
C SER A 166 7.66 5.15 6.02
N ARG A 167 7.18 4.79 4.83
CA ARG A 167 7.99 4.86 3.60
C ARG A 167 8.40 6.29 3.27
N VAL A 168 7.49 7.25 3.38
CA VAL A 168 7.79 8.68 3.19
C VAL A 168 8.83 9.16 4.20
N HIS A 169 8.71 8.77 5.47
CA HIS A 169 9.70 9.09 6.49
C HIS A 169 11.10 8.56 6.15
N THR A 170 11.20 7.28 5.77
CA THR A 170 12.49 6.69 5.39
C THR A 170 13.13 7.40 4.20
N LEU A 171 12.33 7.73 3.16
CA LEU A 171 12.82 8.47 2.00
C LEU A 171 13.32 9.88 2.37
N ASN A 172 12.61 10.56 3.27
CA ASN A 172 13.00 11.89 3.73
C ASN A 172 14.31 11.81 4.54
N THR A 173 14.40 10.89 5.49
CA THR A 173 15.63 10.67 6.28
C THR A 173 16.83 10.30 5.40
N ASP A 174 16.65 9.39 4.43
CA ASP A 174 17.72 9.01 3.49
C ASP A 174 18.21 10.22 2.68
N LYS A 175 17.29 11.08 2.20
CA LYS A 175 17.65 12.30 1.48
C LYS A 175 18.34 13.33 2.36
N LEU A 176 17.88 13.53 3.58
CA LEU A 176 18.53 14.42 4.54
C LEU A 176 19.94 13.96 4.86
N LEU A 177 20.14 12.66 5.12
CA LEU A 177 21.46 12.07 5.35
C LEU A 177 22.37 12.22 4.13
N SER A 178 21.86 11.93 2.92
CA SER A 178 22.61 12.11 1.67
C SER A 178 22.98 13.58 1.42
N ASN A 179 22.08 14.52 1.69
CA ASN A 179 22.35 15.95 1.51
C ASN A 179 23.39 16.44 2.53
N LEU A 180 23.29 16.02 3.79
CA LEU A 180 24.30 16.33 4.82
C LEU A 180 25.67 15.78 4.44
N PHE A 181 25.73 14.53 3.95
CA PHE A 181 26.96 13.93 3.47
C PHE A 181 27.55 14.72 2.28
N SER A 182 26.73 15.12 1.31
CA SER A 182 27.16 15.97 0.20
C SER A 182 27.68 17.32 0.68
N SER A 183 26.96 18.02 1.55
CA SER A 183 27.41 19.31 2.10
C SER A 183 28.69 19.18 2.93
N GLN A 184 28.87 18.08 3.66
CA GLN A 184 30.12 17.81 4.37
C GLN A 184 31.28 17.59 3.39
N GLN A 185 31.04 16.89 2.29
CA GLN A 185 32.01 16.71 1.23
C GLN A 185 32.34 18.03 0.51
N ASP A 186 31.35 18.87 0.26
CA ASP A 186 31.55 20.21 -0.32
C ASP A 186 32.39 21.09 0.60
N MET A 187 32.12 21.08 1.92
CA MET A 187 32.90 21.85 2.89
C MET A 187 34.36 21.38 2.94
N LYS A 188 34.60 20.08 2.80
CA LYS A 188 35.96 19.52 2.67
C LYS A 188 36.66 20.04 1.41
N VAL A 189 35.99 20.01 0.26
CA VAL A 189 36.54 20.55 -1.00
C VAL A 189 36.86 22.04 -0.88
N ILE A 190 35.99 22.82 -0.22
CA ILE A 190 36.23 24.25 0.03
C ILE A 190 37.45 24.44 0.92
N THR A 191 37.60 23.63 1.97
CA THR A 191 38.75 23.72 2.89
C THR A 191 40.06 23.37 2.18
N ASP A 192 40.09 22.30 1.38
CA ASP A 192 41.26 21.92 0.57
C ASP A 192 41.63 23.05 -0.43
N ASN A 193 40.62 23.68 -1.04
CA ASN A 193 40.85 24.81 -1.93
C ASN A 193 41.38 26.05 -1.18
N MET A 194 40.91 26.32 0.04
CA MET A 194 41.42 27.40 0.88
C MET A 194 42.87 27.15 1.33
N GLU A 195 43.24 25.90 1.60
CA GLU A 195 44.62 25.52 1.89
C GLU A 195 45.54 25.72 0.67
N ARG A 196 45.07 25.32 -0.53
CA ARG A 196 45.76 25.63 -1.79
C ARG A 196 45.90 27.12 -2.05
N LEU A 197 44.86 27.91 -1.77
CA LEU A 197 44.90 29.37 -1.88
C LEU A 197 45.89 30.00 -0.88
N ALA A 198 45.91 29.52 0.37
CA ALA A 198 46.84 29.99 1.38
C ALA A 198 48.30 29.68 1.01
N SER A 199 48.57 28.47 0.51
CA SER A 199 49.91 28.11 0.02
C SER A 199 50.32 28.92 -1.22
N LEU A 200 49.41 29.13 -2.18
CA LEU A 200 49.65 29.98 -3.34
C LEU A 200 49.93 31.44 -2.93
N ALA A 201 49.16 31.98 -1.97
CA ALA A 201 49.37 33.33 -1.45
C ALA A 201 50.71 33.45 -0.71
N LYS A 202 51.13 32.40 0.02
CA LYS A 202 52.45 32.36 0.66
C LYS A 202 53.56 32.37 -0.38
N GLN A 203 53.46 31.55 -1.41
CA GLN A 203 54.45 31.50 -2.50
C GLN A 203 54.50 32.84 -3.25
N THR A 204 53.36 33.43 -3.57
CA THR A 204 53.28 34.76 -4.20
C THR A 204 53.92 35.84 -3.32
N ARG A 205 53.79 35.75 -2.00
CA ARG A 205 54.45 36.65 -1.07
C ARG A 205 55.97 36.46 -1.06
N GLU A 206 56.45 35.22 -1.05
CA GLU A 206 57.87 34.89 -1.15
C GLU A 206 58.46 35.43 -2.48
N ASP A 207 57.79 35.19 -3.61
CA ASP A 207 58.19 35.69 -4.94
C ASP A 207 58.22 37.23 -4.98
N ALA A 208 57.28 37.90 -4.32
CA ALA A 208 57.24 39.37 -4.22
C ALA A 208 58.38 39.93 -3.35
N ASP A 209 58.73 39.25 -2.25
CA ASP A 209 59.87 39.62 -1.41
C ASP A 209 61.21 39.39 -2.14
N GLU A 210 61.34 38.29 -2.90
CA GLU A 210 62.48 38.04 -3.79
C GLU A 210 62.58 39.12 -4.87
N SER A 211 61.46 39.43 -5.54
CA SER A 211 61.38 40.49 -6.55
C SER A 211 61.78 41.84 -5.95
N ARG A 212 61.32 42.16 -4.74
CA ARG A 212 61.70 43.38 -4.01
C ARG A 212 63.19 43.42 -3.68
N SER A 213 63.77 42.29 -3.27
CA SER A 213 65.20 42.15 -3.01
C SER A 213 66.02 42.39 -4.29
N SER A 214 65.63 41.77 -5.39
CA SER A 214 66.24 41.98 -6.71
C SER A 214 66.17 43.44 -7.15
N VAL A 215 65.01 44.10 -7.01
CA VAL A 215 64.87 45.53 -7.29
C VAL A 215 65.78 46.38 -6.40
N LYS A 216 65.94 46.04 -5.11
CA LYS A 216 66.87 46.73 -4.21
C LYS A 216 68.32 46.59 -4.67
N ASP A 217 68.73 45.40 -5.12
CA ASP A 217 70.06 45.18 -5.70
C ASP A 217 70.26 46.03 -6.97
N VAL A 218 69.27 46.08 -7.86
CA VAL A 218 69.30 46.94 -9.05
C VAL A 218 69.46 48.41 -8.68
N VAL A 219 68.67 48.92 -7.72
CA VAL A 219 68.77 50.31 -7.25
C VAL A 219 70.14 50.59 -6.65
N GLN A 220 70.70 49.67 -5.86
CA GLN A 220 72.02 49.84 -5.25
C GLN A 220 73.15 49.82 -6.28
N ARG A 221 73.04 48.98 -7.33
CA ARG A 221 73.96 49.00 -8.47
C ARG A 221 73.88 50.31 -9.24
N LEU A 222 72.67 50.81 -9.49
CA LEU A 222 72.44 52.08 -10.18
C LEU A 222 72.95 53.28 -9.36
N SER A 223 72.67 53.34 -8.06
CA SER A 223 73.19 54.41 -7.20
C SER A 223 74.71 54.40 -7.15
N GLY A 224 75.34 53.22 -7.05
CA GLY A 224 76.79 53.09 -7.15
C GLY A 224 77.37 53.53 -8.50
N ILE A 225 76.64 53.36 -9.62
CA ILE A 225 77.05 53.92 -10.93
C ILE A 225 76.94 55.45 -10.93
N VAL A 226 75.85 56.01 -10.39
CA VAL A 226 75.65 57.46 -10.31
C VAL A 226 76.73 58.12 -9.45
N GLU A 227 77.02 57.56 -8.28
CA GLU A 227 78.03 58.08 -7.36
C GLU A 227 79.44 58.03 -7.97
N ARG A 228 79.79 56.94 -8.68
CA ARG A 228 81.03 56.86 -9.45
C ARG A 228 81.10 57.90 -10.56
N ARG A 229 80.01 58.14 -11.30
CA ARG A 229 79.98 59.20 -12.33
C ARG A 229 80.15 60.59 -11.73
N VAL A 230 79.48 60.89 -10.61
CA VAL A 230 79.59 62.19 -9.93
C VAL A 230 81.01 62.40 -9.38
N SER A 231 81.61 61.37 -8.78
CA SER A 231 83.01 61.38 -8.35
C SER A 231 83.96 61.65 -9.53
N TRP A 232 83.76 60.98 -10.66
CA TRP A 232 84.52 61.24 -11.90
C TRP A 232 84.32 62.65 -12.45
N ILE A 233 83.10 63.20 -12.43
CA ILE A 233 82.82 64.57 -12.88
C ILE A 233 83.47 65.60 -11.95
N LEU A 234 83.40 65.40 -10.63
CA LEU A 234 84.08 66.25 -9.64
C LEU A 234 85.59 66.18 -9.80
N TRP A 235 86.15 64.99 -10.01
CA TRP A 235 87.58 64.80 -10.26
C TRP A 235 88.02 65.47 -11.57
N ALA A 236 87.25 65.32 -12.65
CA ALA A 236 87.47 65.98 -13.94
C ALA A 236 87.34 67.52 -13.86
N ALA A 237 86.38 68.02 -13.08
CA ALA A 237 86.22 69.44 -12.81
C ALA A 237 87.41 70.00 -12.00
N CYS A 238 87.89 69.26 -11.01
CA CYS A 238 89.05 69.64 -10.20
C CYS A 238 90.35 69.67 -11.03
N THR A 239 90.57 68.68 -11.90
CA THR A 239 91.71 68.69 -12.85
C THR A 239 91.61 69.82 -13.87
N ARG A 240 90.41 70.17 -14.33
CA ARG A 240 90.18 71.31 -15.24
C ARG A 240 90.37 72.66 -14.54
N TRP A 241 89.97 72.79 -13.28
CA TRP A 241 90.19 73.99 -12.46
C TRP A 241 91.69 74.21 -12.21
N TRP A 242 92.44 73.14 -11.94
CA TRP A 242 93.90 73.20 -11.76
C TRP A 242 94.63 73.67 -13.03
N LYS A 243 94.16 73.30 -14.23
CA LYS A 243 94.69 73.82 -15.50
C LYS A 243 94.43 75.32 -15.75
N CYS A 244 93.39 75.91 -15.15
CA CYS A 244 93.07 77.33 -15.32
C CYS A 244 93.89 78.29 -14.43
N TRP A 245 94.60 77.79 -13.42
CA TRP A 245 95.36 78.61 -12.46
C TRP A 245 96.88 78.59 -12.67
N GLY A 246 97.32 78.18 -13.87
CA GLY A 246 98.74 78.00 -14.21
C GLY A 246 99.25 78.91 -15.33
N SER A 247 98.86 80.19 -15.42
CA SER A 247 99.56 81.14 -16.31
C SER A 247 99.35 82.62 -15.88
N PRO A 248 100.42 83.40 -15.58
CA PRO A 248 100.30 84.79 -15.15
C PRO A 248 100.45 85.77 -16.33
N GLY A 249 99.58 86.77 -16.43
CA GLY A 249 99.85 87.96 -17.26
C GLY A 249 98.64 88.72 -17.82
N THR A 250 98.38 89.89 -17.24
CA THR A 250 97.86 91.14 -17.85
C THR A 250 96.46 91.17 -18.50
N GLY A 251 95.64 92.16 -18.09
CA GLY A 251 94.67 92.79 -18.98
C GLY A 251 93.26 92.93 -18.44
N MET A 252 92.95 94.13 -17.95
CA MET A 252 91.65 94.59 -17.47
C MET A 252 90.63 94.72 -18.61
N MET A 253 89.45 94.09 -18.52
CA MET A 253 88.21 94.69 -19.03
C MET A 253 86.94 94.09 -18.43
N ARG A 254 86.00 95.01 -18.22
CA ARG A 254 84.71 94.93 -17.53
C ARG A 254 83.69 94.22 -18.42
N CYS A 255 82.88 93.30 -17.88
CA CYS A 255 81.62 92.91 -18.51
C CYS A 255 80.52 92.69 -17.46
N LYS A 256 79.50 93.55 -17.48
CA LYS A 256 78.25 93.43 -16.72
C LYS A 256 77.34 92.37 -17.38
N THR A 257 76.87 91.37 -16.63
CA THR A 257 75.56 90.67 -16.84
C THR A 257 75.31 89.81 -15.59
N LYS A 258 74.49 90.21 -14.61
CA LYS A 258 73.02 90.07 -14.52
C LYS A 258 72.51 88.67 -14.90
N TYR A 259 72.46 87.75 -13.93
CA TYR A 259 71.44 86.71 -13.87
C TYR A 259 71.02 86.44 -12.42
N SER A 260 69.83 86.94 -12.10
CA SER A 260 68.96 86.43 -11.05
C SER A 260 68.46 85.06 -11.50
N MET A 261 68.58 84.03 -10.67
CA MET A 261 67.85 82.77 -10.87
C MET A 261 67.11 82.39 -9.58
N HIS A 262 65.88 82.87 -9.62
CA HIS A 262 64.73 82.55 -8.80
C HIS A 262 64.41 81.05 -8.93
N TRP A 263 64.66 80.23 -7.90
CA TRP A 263 64.05 78.90 -7.81
C TRP A 263 62.70 79.05 -7.10
N ARG A 264 61.65 79.15 -7.92
CA ARG A 264 60.26 79.08 -7.51
C ARG A 264 59.87 77.61 -7.41
N VAL A 265 59.38 77.21 -6.24
CA VAL A 265 58.77 75.92 -5.92
C VAL A 265 57.51 75.70 -6.78
N PRO A 266 57.28 74.50 -7.36
CA PRO A 266 55.93 74.06 -7.70
C PRO A 266 55.31 73.35 -6.49
N ARG A 267 54.13 73.81 -6.07
CA ARG A 267 53.28 73.14 -5.08
C ARG A 267 52.85 71.75 -5.59
N LYS A 268 52.61 70.85 -4.62
CA LYS A 268 51.95 69.55 -4.77
C LYS A 268 50.63 69.64 -5.55
N PRO A 269 50.18 68.54 -6.17
CA PRO A 269 48.78 68.14 -6.13
C PRO A 269 48.54 67.11 -5.01
N VAL A 270 47.44 67.34 -4.28
CA VAL A 270 46.75 66.43 -3.37
C VAL A 270 45.76 65.58 -4.19
N TRP A 271 45.22 64.53 -3.55
CA TRP A 271 44.14 63.61 -3.94
C TRP A 271 44.65 62.34 -4.65
N ALA A 272 44.33 61.12 -4.21
CA ALA A 272 43.45 60.63 -3.15
C ALA A 272 44.00 59.28 -2.64
#